data_AF-A0A0B5HCK6-F1
#
_entry.id   AF-A0A0B5HCK6-F1
#
_cell.length_a   1.000
_cell.length_b   1.000
_cell.length_c   1.000
_cell.angle_alpha   90.00
_cell.angle_beta   90.00
_cell.angle_gamma   90.00
#
_symmetry.space_group_name_H-M   'P 1'
#
loop_
_entity.id
_entity.type
_entity.pdbx_description
1 polymer ?
#
loop_
_entity_poly.entity_id
_entity_poly.type
_entity_poly.pdbx_seq_one_letter_code
_entity_poly.pdbx_strand_id
1 'polypeptide(L)'
;LRKYMPITWITFLLGTLALVGTPFFSGFYSKEHIIEAAGAAHVWGASFAYYATLIGVFVTSLYSFRVYFLVFHGKERFDTSDHGHGHGHDAHGHDDHGHDDHGHHGGKPHESPWVVTLPLILLAIPSVLIGAWAVDPMLFGKFFNGVITVLPQHPAMHELHEEWHGWVAFGLHAFQTLPFWLVVAGAVIAWYCYLINPKVPAAIKSSLSGVNKVLENKYYVDWVNEQIIARGLRCLGRGLWQTGDRGIIDGLLINGSARVVGWVSAISRHLQSGFI
;
A
#
# COMPACT_ATOMS: atom_id res chain seq x y z
N LEU A 1 -8.10 -19.52 -10.29
CA LEU A 1 -8.62 -18.47 -11.23
C LEU A 1 -8.03 -18.50 -12.63
N ARG A 2 -6.82 -19.03 -12.85
CA ARG A 2 -6.15 -19.04 -14.16
C ARG A 2 -7.02 -19.57 -15.32
N LYS A 3 -7.85 -20.59 -15.07
CA LYS A 3 -8.74 -21.18 -16.08
C LYS A 3 -9.88 -20.24 -16.51
N TYR A 4 -10.34 -19.39 -15.59
CA TYR A 4 -11.52 -18.53 -15.75
C TYR A 4 -11.15 -17.11 -16.20
N MET A 5 -9.96 -16.64 -15.82
CA MET A 5 -9.46 -15.30 -16.11
C MET A 5 -8.01 -15.32 -16.64
N PRO A 6 -7.79 -15.77 -17.90
CA PRO A 6 -6.45 -15.89 -18.47
C PRO A 6 -5.75 -14.55 -18.77
N ILE A 7 -6.48 -13.51 -19.16
CA ILE A 7 -5.92 -12.19 -19.45
C ILE A 7 -5.45 -11.56 -18.15
N THR A 8 -6.32 -11.53 -17.13
CA THR A 8 -5.97 -10.99 -15.81
C THR A 8 -4.80 -11.77 -15.19
N TRP A 9 -4.76 -13.09 -15.40
CA TRP A 9 -3.65 -13.93 -14.95
C TRP A 9 -2.30 -13.55 -15.60
N ILE A 10 -2.27 -13.30 -16.90
CA ILE A 10 -1.04 -12.91 -17.62
C ILE A 10 -0.63 -11.48 -17.26
N THR A 11 -1.56 -10.52 -17.24
CA THR A 11 -1.23 -9.13 -16.90
C THR A 11 -0.72 -9.00 -15.47
N PHE A 12 -1.32 -9.74 -14.51
CA PHE A 12 -0.81 -9.82 -13.15
C PHE A 12 0.58 -10.44 -13.08
N LEU A 13 0.84 -11.50 -13.87
CA LEU A 13 2.17 -12.11 -13.94
C LEU A 13 3.20 -11.12 -14.48
N LEU A 14 2.92 -10.41 -15.58
CA LEU A 14 3.83 -9.42 -16.15
C LEU A 14 4.13 -8.29 -15.14
N GLY A 15 3.10 -7.80 -14.44
CA GLY A 15 3.27 -6.82 -13.37
C GLY A 15 4.10 -7.35 -12.20
N THR A 16 3.91 -8.61 -11.83
CA THR A 16 4.70 -9.27 -10.77
C THR A 16 6.16 -9.44 -11.17
N LEU A 17 6.43 -9.88 -12.41
CA LEU A 17 7.79 -10.05 -12.93
C LEU A 17 8.53 -8.71 -13.02
N ALA A 18 7.83 -7.66 -13.45
CA ALA A 18 8.34 -6.29 -13.43
C ALA A 18 8.62 -5.83 -11.99
N LEU A 19 7.66 -6.00 -11.07
CA LEU A 19 7.83 -5.57 -9.68
C LEU A 19 9.01 -6.29 -8.99
N VAL A 20 9.16 -7.60 -9.18
CA VAL A 20 10.19 -8.38 -8.48
C VAL A 20 11.60 -8.13 -9.05
N GLY A 21 11.71 -7.54 -10.24
CA GLY A 21 13.00 -7.23 -10.87
C GLY A 21 13.53 -8.37 -11.74
N THR A 22 12.64 -9.06 -12.47
CA THR A 22 13.06 -10.10 -13.42
C THR A 22 13.85 -9.48 -14.57
N PRO A 23 14.96 -10.09 -15.03
CA PRO A 23 15.75 -9.56 -16.14
C PRO A 23 14.90 -9.20 -17.35
N PHE A 24 15.24 -8.11 -18.03
CA PHE A 24 14.53 -7.51 -19.17
C PHE A 24 13.19 -6.81 -18.88
N PHE A 25 12.67 -6.83 -17.65
CA PHE A 25 11.51 -6.01 -17.28
C PHE A 25 11.94 -4.65 -16.72
N SER A 26 11.03 -3.68 -16.71
CA SER A 26 11.35 -2.32 -16.28
C SER A 26 11.88 -2.23 -14.85
N GLY A 27 11.33 -3.05 -13.94
CA GLY A 27 11.74 -3.03 -12.55
C GLY A 27 13.12 -3.64 -12.29
N PHE A 28 13.67 -4.43 -13.21
CA PHE A 28 15.07 -4.87 -13.11
C PHE A 28 16.01 -3.68 -13.30
N TYR A 29 15.80 -2.92 -14.38
CA TYR A 29 16.59 -1.73 -14.66
C TYR A 29 16.43 -0.63 -13.61
N SER A 30 15.29 -0.51 -12.92
CA SER A 30 15.19 0.47 -11.83
C SER A 30 15.77 -0.03 -10.50
N LYS A 31 15.54 -1.29 -10.13
CA LYS A 31 15.95 -1.82 -8.81
C LYS A 31 17.41 -2.23 -8.76
N GLU A 32 17.92 -2.90 -9.80
CA GLU A 32 19.27 -3.45 -9.76
C GLU A 32 20.32 -2.32 -9.71
N HIS A 33 20.10 -1.23 -10.47
CA HIS A 33 20.97 -0.04 -10.38
C HIS A 33 20.97 0.60 -8.99
N ILE A 34 19.86 0.56 -8.25
CA ILE A 34 19.82 1.07 -6.87
C ILE A 34 20.67 0.18 -5.95
N ILE A 35 20.62 -1.14 -6.16
CA ILE A 35 21.41 -2.10 -5.38
C ILE A 35 22.90 -1.93 -5.67
N GLU A 36 23.28 -1.84 -6.95
CA GLU A 36 24.66 -1.59 -7.37
C GLU A 36 25.17 -0.22 -6.89
N ALA A 37 24.37 0.83 -7.03
CA ALA A 37 24.72 2.16 -6.52
C ALA A 37 24.90 2.17 -5.00
N ALA A 38 24.08 1.42 -4.25
CA ALA A 38 24.26 1.26 -2.80
C ALA A 38 25.55 0.49 -2.46
N GLY A 39 25.98 -0.45 -3.31
CA GLY A 39 27.23 -1.18 -3.18
C GLY A 39 28.47 -0.35 -3.49
N ALA A 40 28.40 0.51 -4.53
CA ALA A 40 29.44 1.44 -4.94
C ALA A 40 29.51 2.70 -4.05
N ALA A 41 28.52 2.93 -3.19
CA ALA A 41 28.51 4.10 -2.33
C ALA A 41 29.52 3.96 -1.16
N HIS A 42 30.51 4.85 -1.13
CA HIS A 42 31.48 4.95 -0.03
C HIS A 42 31.01 5.90 1.09
N VAL A 43 29.78 5.71 1.57
CA VAL A 43 29.22 6.52 2.67
C VAL A 43 28.86 5.66 3.88
N TRP A 44 28.81 6.29 5.05
CA TRP A 44 28.34 5.61 6.26
C TRP A 44 26.90 5.10 6.05
N GLY A 45 26.69 3.82 6.31
CA GLY A 45 25.39 3.15 6.11
C GLY A 45 25.18 2.53 4.73
N ALA A 46 26.07 2.71 3.75
CA ALA A 46 25.94 2.13 2.42
C ALA A 46 25.88 0.59 2.44
N SER A 47 26.78 -0.06 3.18
CA SER A 47 26.77 -1.53 3.32
C SER A 47 25.47 -2.03 3.96
N PHE A 48 24.92 -1.30 4.95
CA PHE A 48 23.63 -1.63 5.54
C PHE A 48 22.50 -1.51 4.49
N ALA A 49 22.48 -0.41 3.73
CA ALA A 49 21.51 -0.21 2.66
C ALA A 49 21.58 -1.32 1.61
N TYR A 50 22.79 -1.71 1.19
CA TYR A 50 23.02 -2.82 0.26
C TYR A 50 22.43 -4.14 0.76
N TYR A 51 22.73 -4.56 2.00
CA TYR A 51 22.15 -5.80 2.54
C TYR A 51 20.64 -5.69 2.79
N ALA A 52 20.15 -4.52 3.19
CA ALA A 52 18.73 -4.28 3.39
C ALA A 52 17.94 -4.38 2.08
N THR A 53 18.47 -3.84 0.98
CA THR A 53 17.84 -3.96 -0.34
C THR A 53 17.89 -5.39 -0.85
N LEU A 54 18.99 -6.13 -0.65
CA LEU A 54 19.07 -7.57 -0.97
C LEU A 54 18.02 -8.40 -0.24
N ILE A 55 17.86 -8.21 1.08
CA ILE A 55 16.79 -8.87 1.86
C ILE A 55 15.42 -8.44 1.31
N GLY A 56 15.27 -7.15 0.97
CA GLY A 56 14.06 -6.60 0.36
C GLY A 56 13.69 -7.29 -0.95
N VAL A 57 14.66 -7.61 -1.81
CA VAL A 57 14.45 -8.36 -3.07
C VAL A 57 13.85 -9.73 -2.79
N PHE A 58 14.45 -10.49 -1.86
CA PHE A 58 13.95 -11.80 -1.47
C PHE A 58 12.53 -11.75 -0.92
N VAL A 59 12.27 -10.85 0.04
CA VAL A 59 10.95 -10.69 0.67
C VAL A 59 9.91 -10.27 -0.37
N THR A 60 10.27 -9.37 -1.28
CA THR A 60 9.41 -8.89 -2.39
C THR A 60 9.01 -10.01 -3.32
N SER A 61 9.97 -10.84 -3.74
CA SER A 61 9.68 -12.02 -4.54
C SER A 61 8.72 -12.96 -3.79
N LEU A 62 9.02 -13.26 -2.52
CA LEU A 62 8.24 -14.21 -1.74
C LEU A 62 6.78 -13.80 -1.57
N TYR A 63 6.49 -12.55 -1.18
CA TYR A 63 5.09 -12.14 -1.01
C TYR A 63 4.35 -11.96 -2.34
N SER A 64 5.05 -11.52 -3.40
CA SER A 64 4.42 -11.29 -4.70
C SER A 64 4.00 -12.61 -5.35
N PHE A 65 4.91 -13.60 -5.36
CA PHE A 65 4.61 -14.93 -5.86
C PHE A 65 3.65 -15.70 -4.95
N ARG A 66 3.68 -15.48 -3.63
CA ARG A 66 2.66 -16.02 -2.70
C ARG A 66 1.26 -15.60 -3.15
N VAL A 67 1.04 -14.30 -3.38
CA VAL A 67 -0.28 -13.80 -3.82
C VAL A 67 -0.65 -14.39 -5.17
N TYR A 68 0.27 -14.37 -6.14
CA TYR A 68 0.05 -14.95 -7.47
C TYR A 68 -0.38 -16.42 -7.42
N PHE A 69 0.34 -17.26 -6.65
CA PHE A 69 0.02 -18.68 -6.54
C PHE A 69 -1.29 -18.92 -5.80
N LEU A 70 -1.53 -18.24 -4.67
CA LEU A 70 -2.77 -18.41 -3.90
C LEU A 70 -4.02 -18.02 -4.70
N VAL A 71 -3.96 -16.93 -5.45
CA VAL A 71 -5.11 -16.40 -6.20
C VAL A 71 -5.37 -17.19 -7.48
N PHE A 72 -4.32 -17.46 -8.28
CA PHE A 72 -4.52 -18.03 -9.61
C PHE A 72 -4.41 -19.55 -9.68
N HIS A 73 -3.52 -20.14 -8.88
CA HIS A 73 -3.15 -21.56 -8.90
C HIS A 73 -3.61 -22.35 -7.66
N GLY A 74 -4.13 -21.68 -6.64
CA GLY A 74 -4.70 -22.30 -5.45
C GLY A 74 -6.01 -23.04 -5.74
N LYS A 75 -6.45 -23.82 -4.74
CA LYS A 75 -7.75 -24.52 -4.80
C LYS A 75 -8.89 -23.51 -4.91
N GLU A 76 -9.87 -23.84 -5.74
CA GLU A 76 -11.09 -23.04 -5.93
C GLU A 76 -11.90 -23.03 -4.62
N ARG A 77 -12.43 -21.85 -4.27
CA ARG A 77 -13.20 -21.63 -3.03
C ARG A 77 -14.61 -21.06 -3.31
N PHE A 78 -15.08 -21.21 -4.53
CA PHE A 78 -16.28 -20.52 -5.03
C PHE A 78 -17.60 -21.28 -4.76
N ASP A 79 -17.56 -22.46 -4.13
CA ASP A 79 -18.71 -23.36 -4.01
C ASP A 79 -18.88 -23.94 -2.59
N THR A 80 -19.11 -23.07 -1.62
CA THR A 80 -19.60 -23.44 -0.28
C THR A 80 -20.86 -22.66 0.11
N SER A 81 -21.72 -22.38 -0.88
CA SER A 81 -23.09 -21.93 -0.65
C SER A 81 -24.07 -22.93 -1.28
N ASP A 82 -23.90 -24.20 -0.94
CA ASP A 82 -24.89 -25.24 -1.20
C ASP A 82 -25.91 -25.19 -0.04
N HIS A 83 -27.14 -24.80 -0.40
CA HIS A 83 -28.43 -24.97 0.27
C HIS A 83 -28.46 -25.23 1.79
N GLY A 84 -28.85 -24.21 2.58
CA GLY A 84 -29.02 -24.38 4.02
C GLY A 84 -29.81 -23.32 4.78
N HIS A 85 -30.88 -22.75 4.21
CA HIS A 85 -31.92 -22.07 5.02
C HIS A 85 -33.31 -22.31 4.43
N GLY A 86 -33.86 -23.50 4.72
CA GLY A 86 -35.30 -23.63 4.88
C GLY A 86 -35.69 -23.07 6.25
N HIS A 87 -36.75 -22.26 6.27
CA HIS A 87 -37.63 -21.79 7.37
C HIS A 87 -38.07 -20.40 6.89
N GLY A 88 -39.31 -20.12 6.49
CA GLY A 88 -40.59 -20.43 7.09
C GLY A 88 -41.49 -19.24 6.70
N HIS A 89 -42.77 -19.49 6.49
CA HIS A 89 -43.81 -18.53 6.12
C HIS A 89 -43.69 -17.18 6.86
N ASP A 90 -43.97 -16.07 6.16
CA ASP A 90 -45.17 -15.26 6.44
C ASP A 90 -45.33 -14.12 5.44
N ALA A 91 -46.57 -13.93 5.03
CA ALA A 91 -47.01 -12.96 4.04
C ALA A 91 -47.28 -11.61 4.72
N HIS A 92 -46.59 -10.53 4.31
CA HIS A 92 -47.09 -9.16 4.41
C HIS A 92 -46.44 -8.30 3.33
N GLY A 93 -47.29 -7.70 2.48
CA GLY A 93 -46.88 -6.72 1.49
C GLY A 93 -46.62 -5.35 2.10
N HIS A 94 -45.72 -4.61 1.50
CA HIS A 94 -45.76 -3.15 1.41
C HIS A 94 -44.85 -2.71 0.25
N ASP A 95 -45.43 -1.90 -0.63
CA ASP A 95 -44.76 -1.15 -1.68
C ASP A 95 -43.78 -0.14 -1.07
N ASP A 96 -42.52 -0.15 -1.48
CA ASP A 96 -41.78 1.08 -1.78
C ASP A 96 -40.52 0.79 -2.61
N HIS A 97 -40.16 1.74 -3.46
CA HIS A 97 -39.11 1.63 -4.47
C HIS A 97 -37.70 1.54 -3.87
N GLY A 98 -37.15 0.32 -3.80
CA GLY A 98 -35.72 0.07 -3.59
C GLY A 98 -35.05 -0.37 -4.88
N HIS A 99 -34.21 0.50 -5.47
CA HIS A 99 -33.21 0.09 -6.46
C HIS A 99 -32.04 -0.58 -5.72
N ASP A 100 -32.29 -1.74 -5.14
CA ASP A 100 -31.26 -2.64 -4.64
C ASP A 100 -30.94 -3.64 -5.75
N ASP A 101 -30.13 -3.21 -6.72
CA ASP A 101 -29.39 -4.13 -7.59
C ASP A 101 -28.22 -4.73 -6.79
N HIS A 102 -28.54 -5.42 -5.69
CA HIS A 102 -27.63 -6.33 -5.03
C HIS A 102 -27.65 -7.65 -5.80
N GLY A 103 -27.13 -7.56 -7.03
CA GLY A 103 -26.89 -8.70 -7.90
C GLY A 103 -26.16 -9.78 -7.14
N HIS A 104 -26.80 -10.94 -7.07
CA HIS A 104 -26.24 -12.21 -6.66
C HIS A 104 -24.98 -12.53 -7.49
N HIS A 105 -23.82 -12.00 -7.11
CA HIS A 105 -22.53 -12.37 -7.72
C HIS A 105 -22.00 -13.70 -7.17
N GLY A 106 -22.88 -14.70 -7.07
CA GLY A 106 -22.55 -16.11 -6.86
C GLY A 106 -22.29 -16.84 -8.19
N GLY A 107 -21.79 -16.12 -9.20
CA GLY A 107 -21.50 -16.65 -10.53
C GLY A 107 -20.10 -17.26 -10.61
N LYS A 108 -19.91 -18.19 -11.56
CA LYS A 108 -18.58 -18.67 -11.95
C LYS A 108 -17.68 -17.46 -12.27
N PRO A 109 -16.43 -17.42 -11.78
CA PRO A 109 -15.52 -16.34 -12.09
C PRO A 109 -15.42 -16.12 -13.60
N HIS A 110 -15.41 -14.86 -14.03
CA HIS A 110 -15.27 -14.47 -15.42
C HIS A 110 -14.32 -13.28 -15.53
N GLU A 111 -13.80 -13.03 -16.73
CA GLU A 111 -12.93 -11.89 -16.96
C GLU A 111 -13.62 -10.55 -16.69
N SER A 112 -12.80 -9.56 -16.38
CA SER A 112 -13.29 -8.19 -16.20
C SER A 112 -13.81 -7.61 -17.52
N PRO A 113 -14.77 -6.67 -17.49
CA PRO A 113 -15.25 -6.00 -18.69
C PRO A 113 -14.12 -5.24 -19.39
N TRP A 114 -14.32 -4.94 -20.67
CA TRP A 114 -13.32 -4.27 -21.53
C TRP A 114 -12.79 -2.94 -20.98
N VAL A 115 -13.62 -2.23 -20.24
CA VAL A 115 -13.27 -0.96 -19.59
C VAL A 115 -12.14 -1.13 -18.56
N VAL A 116 -11.96 -2.33 -18.00
CA VAL A 116 -10.90 -2.66 -17.03
C VAL A 116 -9.73 -3.39 -17.69
N THR A 117 -10.00 -4.35 -18.58
CA THR A 117 -8.94 -5.16 -19.20
C THR A 117 -8.04 -4.37 -20.14
N LEU A 118 -8.59 -3.39 -20.87
CA LEU A 118 -7.81 -2.55 -21.78
C LEU A 118 -6.76 -1.69 -21.03
N PRO A 119 -7.11 -0.94 -19.96
CA PRO A 119 -6.11 -0.25 -19.15
C PRO A 119 -5.04 -1.20 -18.58
N LEU A 120 -5.42 -2.39 -18.10
CA LEU A 120 -4.46 -3.36 -17.55
C LEU A 120 -3.43 -3.83 -18.59
N ILE A 121 -3.88 -4.13 -19.81
CA ILE A 121 -2.99 -4.51 -20.91
C ILE A 121 -2.09 -3.33 -21.30
N LEU A 122 -2.68 -2.14 -21.43
CA LEU A 122 -1.95 -0.93 -21.82
C LEU A 122 -0.87 -0.55 -20.79
N LEU A 123 -1.09 -0.80 -19.51
CA LEU A 123 -0.09 -0.62 -18.44
C LEU A 123 0.96 -1.75 -18.38
N ALA A 124 0.59 -2.98 -18.76
CA ALA A 124 1.52 -4.09 -18.79
C ALA A 124 2.63 -3.90 -19.85
N ILE A 125 2.29 -3.33 -21.02
CA ILE A 125 3.26 -3.09 -22.11
C ILE A 125 4.47 -2.22 -21.68
N PRO A 126 4.29 -0.99 -21.15
CA PRO A 126 5.41 -0.17 -20.71
C PRO A 126 6.11 -0.80 -19.50
N SER A 127 5.41 -1.57 -18.66
CA SER A 127 6.05 -2.30 -17.55
C SER A 127 7.10 -3.32 -18.03
N VAL A 128 6.97 -3.84 -19.26
CA VAL A 128 8.00 -4.68 -19.87
C VAL A 128 9.05 -3.83 -20.59
N LEU A 129 8.61 -2.85 -21.40
CA LEU A 129 9.49 -2.22 -22.40
C LEU A 129 10.23 -0.97 -21.92
N ILE A 130 9.66 -0.20 -20.99
CA ILE A 130 10.18 1.15 -20.70
C ILE A 130 11.59 1.13 -20.09
N GLY A 131 11.94 0.05 -19.38
CA GLY A 131 13.28 -0.07 -18.79
C GLY A 131 14.37 -0.07 -19.85
N ALA A 132 14.20 -0.86 -20.91
CA ALA A 132 15.19 -0.96 -22.00
C ALA A 132 15.38 0.37 -22.74
N TRP A 133 14.32 1.18 -22.88
CA TRP A 133 14.38 2.44 -23.61
C TRP A 133 14.81 3.64 -22.74
N ALA A 134 14.37 3.68 -21.48
CA ALA A 134 14.56 4.84 -20.62
C ALA A 134 15.85 4.79 -19.79
N VAL A 135 16.43 3.62 -19.54
CA VAL A 135 17.58 3.48 -18.63
C VAL A 135 18.79 4.31 -19.10
N ASP A 136 19.16 4.20 -20.37
CA ASP A 136 20.29 4.93 -20.96
C ASP A 136 20.11 6.46 -20.87
N PRO A 137 19.06 7.06 -21.46
CA PRO A 137 18.91 8.52 -21.45
C PRO A 137 18.69 9.08 -20.04
N MET A 138 18.05 8.32 -19.14
CA MET A 138 17.69 8.78 -17.80
C MET A 138 18.85 8.70 -16.80
N LEU A 139 19.62 7.61 -16.79
CA LEU A 139 20.70 7.40 -15.81
C LEU A 139 22.05 7.92 -16.29
N PHE A 140 22.38 7.71 -17.55
CA PHE A 140 23.71 8.00 -18.12
C PHE A 140 23.68 9.09 -19.19
N GLY A 141 22.49 9.51 -19.61
CA GLY A 141 22.28 10.58 -20.56
C GLY A 141 22.27 11.97 -19.92
N LYS A 142 21.78 12.95 -20.70
CA LYS A 142 21.70 14.35 -20.29
C LYS A 142 20.37 14.74 -19.65
N PHE A 143 19.49 13.78 -19.37
CA PHE A 143 18.11 14.05 -18.96
C PHE A 143 18.02 14.88 -17.67
N PHE A 144 18.89 14.60 -16.70
CA PHE A 144 18.95 15.34 -15.43
C PHE A 144 20.05 16.42 -15.37
N ASN A 145 20.69 16.75 -16.50
CA ASN A 145 21.74 17.76 -16.51
C ASN A 145 21.20 19.12 -16.05
N GLY A 146 21.85 19.70 -15.03
CA GLY A 146 21.44 20.98 -14.45
C GLY A 146 20.27 20.89 -13.46
N VAL A 147 19.70 19.70 -13.23
CA VAL A 147 18.66 19.46 -12.21
C VAL A 147 19.26 18.77 -10.99
N ILE A 148 20.12 17.78 -11.20
CA ILE A 148 20.76 17.02 -10.13
C ILE A 148 22.27 17.27 -10.19
N THR A 149 22.83 17.77 -9.07
CA THR A 149 24.28 17.96 -8.92
C THR A 149 24.82 16.85 -8.01
N VAL A 150 25.57 15.91 -8.60
CA VAL A 150 26.29 14.88 -7.84
C VAL A 150 27.65 15.45 -7.45
N LEU A 151 27.90 15.52 -6.15
CA LEU A 151 29.19 16.01 -5.66
C LEU A 151 30.30 14.98 -5.92
N PRO A 152 31.56 15.40 -6.15
CA PRO A 152 32.68 14.48 -6.40
C PRO A 152 32.95 13.47 -5.27
N GLN A 153 32.50 13.75 -4.05
CA GLN A 153 32.63 12.84 -2.90
C GLN A 153 31.67 11.63 -2.97
N HIS A 154 30.78 11.57 -3.95
CA HIS A 154 29.83 10.47 -4.14
C HIS A 154 30.05 9.75 -5.48
N PRO A 155 31.04 8.84 -5.56
CA PRO A 155 31.48 8.26 -6.83
C PRO A 155 30.55 7.18 -7.41
N ALA A 156 29.53 6.73 -6.65
CA ALA A 156 28.69 5.59 -7.02
C ALA A 156 28.16 5.66 -8.47
N MET A 157 27.59 6.80 -8.90
CA MET A 157 27.07 6.93 -10.27
C MET A 157 28.18 6.97 -11.34
N HIS A 158 29.38 7.41 -10.99
CA HIS A 158 30.53 7.39 -11.90
C HIS A 158 31.02 5.95 -12.11
N GLU A 159 31.16 5.18 -11.03
CA GLU A 159 31.53 3.75 -11.09
C GLU A 159 30.50 2.94 -11.89
N LEU A 160 29.21 3.15 -11.63
CA LEU A 160 28.14 2.49 -12.39
C LEU A 160 28.19 2.80 -13.89
N HIS A 161 28.60 4.02 -14.27
CA HIS A 161 28.72 4.41 -15.67
C HIS A 161 29.89 3.72 -16.37
N GLU A 162 31.01 3.47 -15.67
CA GLU A 162 32.15 2.73 -16.23
C GLU A 162 31.81 1.25 -16.45
N GLU A 163 30.98 0.67 -15.60
CA GLU A 163 30.52 -0.72 -15.72
C GLU A 163 29.32 -0.88 -16.68
N TRP A 164 28.76 0.22 -17.17
CA TRP A 164 27.60 0.21 -18.05
C TRP A 164 27.96 -0.11 -19.51
N HIS A 165 27.57 -1.31 -19.95
CA HIS A 165 27.81 -1.80 -21.32
C HIS A 165 26.51 -1.93 -22.14
N GLY A 166 25.47 -1.19 -21.75
CA GLY A 166 24.15 -1.20 -22.40
C GLY A 166 23.14 -2.18 -21.78
N TRP A 167 21.86 -1.91 -22.04
CA TRP A 167 20.73 -2.59 -21.38
C TRP A 167 20.68 -4.12 -21.60
N VAL A 168 21.13 -4.62 -22.75
CA VAL A 168 21.17 -6.06 -23.06
C VAL A 168 22.26 -6.75 -22.26
N ALA A 169 23.48 -6.18 -22.25
CA ALA A 169 24.61 -6.73 -21.51
C ALA A 169 24.29 -6.76 -20.01
N PHE A 170 23.71 -5.68 -19.50
CA PHE A 170 23.23 -5.59 -18.12
C PHE A 170 22.16 -6.65 -17.79
N GLY A 171 21.18 -6.82 -18.68
CA GLY A 171 20.15 -7.85 -18.55
C GLY A 171 20.69 -9.29 -18.55
N LEU A 172 21.77 -9.56 -19.29
CA LEU A 172 22.43 -10.87 -19.30
C LEU A 172 23.31 -11.09 -18.06
N HIS A 173 23.98 -10.05 -17.57
CA HIS A 173 24.76 -10.12 -16.33
C HIS A 173 23.88 -10.50 -15.13
N ALA A 174 22.61 -10.07 -15.13
CA ALA A 174 21.61 -10.36 -14.10
C ALA A 174 21.56 -11.83 -13.67
N PHE A 175 21.71 -12.79 -14.59
CA PHE A 175 21.63 -14.22 -14.27
C PHE A 175 22.78 -14.71 -13.38
N GLN A 176 23.85 -13.93 -13.26
CA GLN A 176 25.02 -14.20 -12.42
C GLN A 176 24.95 -13.43 -11.09
N THR A 177 24.03 -12.47 -10.94
CA THR A 177 23.95 -11.64 -9.74
C THR A 177 23.20 -12.34 -8.60
N LEU A 178 23.58 -12.02 -7.36
CA LEU A 178 22.91 -12.53 -6.18
C LEU A 178 21.41 -12.14 -6.10
N PRO A 179 21.00 -10.88 -6.43
CA PRO A 179 19.59 -10.49 -6.48
C PRO A 179 18.71 -11.42 -7.32
N PHE A 180 19.17 -11.84 -8.51
CA PHE A 180 18.42 -12.77 -9.36
C PHE A 180 18.15 -14.11 -8.65
N TRP A 181 19.17 -14.68 -8.01
CA TRP A 181 19.00 -15.94 -7.27
C TRP A 181 18.11 -15.77 -6.04
N LEU A 182 18.13 -14.61 -5.38
CA LEU A 182 17.18 -14.30 -4.30
C LEU A 182 15.74 -14.18 -4.82
N VAL A 183 15.53 -13.59 -5.99
CA VAL A 183 14.22 -13.58 -6.66
C VAL A 183 13.75 -15.01 -6.92
N VAL A 184 14.57 -15.84 -7.56
CA VAL A 184 14.24 -17.23 -7.86
C VAL A 184 13.96 -18.01 -6.58
N ALA A 185 14.79 -17.86 -5.55
CA ALA A 185 14.58 -18.50 -4.25
C ALA A 185 13.25 -18.10 -3.62
N GLY A 186 12.90 -16.81 -3.62
CA GLY A 186 11.61 -16.33 -3.12
C GLY A 186 10.42 -16.93 -3.86
N ALA A 187 10.51 -17.03 -5.19
CA ALA A 187 9.48 -17.63 -6.04
C ALA A 187 9.33 -19.15 -5.78
N VAL A 188 10.44 -19.87 -5.71
CA VAL A 188 10.48 -21.32 -5.45
C VAL A 188 9.96 -21.64 -4.05
N ILE A 189 10.37 -20.88 -3.03
CA ILE A 189 9.90 -21.05 -1.66
C ILE A 189 8.39 -20.77 -1.59
N ALA A 190 7.91 -19.70 -2.23
CA ALA A 190 6.48 -19.41 -2.28
C ALA A 190 5.70 -20.53 -2.98
N TRP A 191 6.20 -21.03 -4.11
CA TRP A 191 5.60 -22.16 -4.83
C TRP A 191 5.49 -23.40 -3.95
N TYR A 192 6.59 -23.80 -3.30
CA TYR A 192 6.62 -24.96 -2.41
C TYR A 192 5.69 -24.79 -1.19
N CYS A 193 5.80 -23.68 -0.47
CA CYS A 193 5.03 -23.44 0.76
C CYS A 193 3.52 -23.31 0.51
N TYR A 194 3.08 -22.75 -0.62
CA TYR A 194 1.66 -22.43 -0.84
C TYR A 194 0.94 -23.38 -1.80
N LEU A 195 1.63 -24.07 -2.71
CA LEU A 195 1.01 -25.05 -3.60
C LEU A 195 1.28 -26.51 -3.21
N ILE A 196 2.49 -26.81 -2.71
CA ILE A 196 2.88 -28.20 -2.42
C ILE A 196 2.61 -28.55 -0.96
N ASN A 197 3.15 -27.75 -0.02
CA ASN A 197 3.08 -28.06 1.40
C ASN A 197 2.63 -26.87 2.27
N PRO A 198 1.31 -26.59 2.32
CA PRO A 198 0.74 -25.54 3.18
C PRO A 198 0.94 -25.75 4.68
N LYS A 199 1.43 -26.93 5.13
CA LYS A 199 1.72 -27.18 6.55
C LYS A 199 2.97 -26.43 7.02
N VAL A 200 3.92 -26.15 6.12
CA VAL A 200 5.16 -25.43 6.44
C VAL A 200 4.86 -24.01 6.94
N PRO A 201 4.14 -23.14 6.21
CA PRO A 201 3.80 -21.81 6.71
C PRO A 201 2.93 -21.85 7.97
N ALA A 202 2.06 -22.86 8.12
CA ALA A 202 1.27 -23.04 9.33
C ALA A 202 2.16 -23.35 10.56
N ALA A 203 3.16 -24.21 10.40
CA ALA A 203 4.13 -24.54 11.44
C ALA A 203 5.04 -23.36 11.80
N ILE A 204 5.49 -22.59 10.80
CA ILE A 204 6.25 -21.35 11.02
C ILE A 204 5.40 -20.35 11.82
N LYS A 205 4.11 -20.20 11.46
CA LYS A 205 3.18 -19.33 12.17
C LYS A 205 2.99 -19.74 13.63
N SER A 206 2.85 -21.04 13.92
CA SER A 206 2.68 -21.51 15.29
C SER A 206 3.96 -21.38 16.12
N SER A 207 5.12 -21.65 15.51
CA SER A 207 6.43 -21.56 16.20
C SER A 207 6.82 -20.11 16.50
N LEU A 208 6.60 -19.19 15.55
CA LEU A 208 6.93 -17.77 15.68
C LEU A 208 5.69 -16.91 15.95
N SER A 209 4.78 -17.38 16.80
CA SER A 209 3.47 -16.75 17.03
C SER A 209 3.58 -15.28 17.49
N GLY A 210 4.58 -14.95 18.32
CA GLY A 210 4.83 -13.57 18.76
C GLY A 210 5.23 -12.64 17.62
N VAL A 211 6.20 -13.05 16.79
CA VAL A 211 6.65 -12.27 15.63
C VAL A 211 5.52 -12.14 14.61
N ASN A 212 4.82 -13.24 14.32
CA ASN A 212 3.66 -13.22 13.42
C ASN A 212 2.58 -12.26 13.92
N LYS A 213 2.30 -12.23 15.22
CA LYS A 213 1.32 -11.31 15.80
C LYS A 213 1.72 -9.84 15.59
N VAL A 214 3.00 -9.49 15.76
CA VAL A 214 3.48 -8.13 15.48
C VAL A 214 3.32 -7.77 14.00
N LEU A 215 3.69 -8.68 13.10
CA LEU A 215 3.59 -8.47 11.65
C LEU A 215 2.13 -8.38 11.17
N GLU A 216 1.24 -9.24 11.67
CA GLU A 216 -0.20 -9.24 11.36
C GLU A 216 -0.88 -7.96 11.86
N ASN A 217 -0.42 -7.39 12.98
CA ASN A 217 -0.89 -6.10 13.50
C ASN A 217 -0.12 -4.90 12.91
N LYS A 218 0.57 -5.07 11.76
CA LYS A 218 1.31 -3.99 11.07
C LYS A 218 2.26 -3.22 12.00
N TYR A 219 2.99 -3.95 12.84
CA TYR A 219 3.90 -3.38 13.85
C TYR A 219 3.20 -2.47 14.89
N TYR A 220 1.88 -2.58 15.04
CA TYR A 220 1.04 -1.76 15.92
C TYR A 220 1.08 -0.25 15.61
N VAL A 221 1.56 0.15 14.43
CA VAL A 221 1.62 1.56 14.03
C VAL A 221 0.21 2.15 13.94
N ASP A 222 -0.74 1.41 13.36
CA ASP A 222 -2.15 1.81 13.29
C ASP A 222 -2.74 2.02 14.69
N TRP A 223 -2.47 1.10 15.62
CA TRP A 223 -2.95 1.21 17.00
C TRP A 223 -2.37 2.44 17.72
N VAL A 224 -1.07 2.70 17.57
CA VAL A 224 -0.42 3.90 18.12
C VAL A 224 -1.05 5.16 17.54
N ASN A 225 -1.22 5.20 16.21
CA ASN A 225 -1.78 6.36 15.55
C ASN A 225 -3.22 6.63 16.00
N GLU A 226 -4.08 5.62 16.03
CA GLU A 226 -5.47 5.78 16.42
C GLU A 226 -5.65 6.09 17.91
N GLN A 227 -4.94 5.36 18.78
CA GLN A 227 -5.20 5.41 20.21
C GLN A 227 -4.34 6.38 21.00
N ILE A 228 -3.16 6.73 20.49
CA ILE A 228 -2.30 7.74 21.12
C ILE A 228 -2.49 9.06 20.40
N ILE A 229 -2.18 9.12 19.11
CA ILE A 229 -2.12 10.38 18.36
C ILE A 229 -3.54 10.92 18.14
N ALA A 230 -4.42 10.18 17.47
CA ALA A 230 -5.76 10.66 17.10
C ALA A 230 -6.67 10.86 18.33
N ARG A 231 -6.58 10.01 19.36
CA ARG A 231 -7.30 10.26 20.62
C ARG A 231 -6.74 11.46 21.38
N GLY A 232 -5.42 11.62 21.43
CA GLY A 232 -4.77 12.77 22.05
C GLY A 232 -5.22 14.08 21.41
N LEU A 233 -5.16 14.16 20.07
CA LEU A 233 -5.62 15.30 19.30
C LEU A 233 -7.12 15.59 19.49
N ARG A 234 -7.97 14.56 19.48
CA ARG A 234 -9.41 14.73 19.77
C ARG A 234 -9.70 15.18 21.19
N CYS A 235 -8.88 14.76 22.16
CA CYS A 235 -9.00 15.22 23.54
C CYS A 235 -8.62 16.70 23.66
N LEU A 236 -7.47 17.09 23.11
CA LEU A 236 -7.02 18.48 23.06
C LEU A 236 -8.02 19.38 22.35
N GLY A 237 -8.53 18.96 21.19
CA GLY A 237 -9.55 19.71 20.44
C GLY A 237 -10.84 19.90 21.25
N ARG A 238 -11.32 18.86 21.94
CA ARG A 238 -12.49 18.97 22.82
C ARG A 238 -12.23 19.88 24.02
N GLY A 239 -11.04 19.83 24.61
CA GLY A 239 -10.66 20.73 25.71
C GLY A 239 -10.66 22.19 25.26
N LEU A 240 -10.03 22.50 24.13
CA LEU A 240 -10.01 23.86 23.58
C LEU A 240 -11.42 24.37 23.22
N TRP A 241 -12.27 23.51 22.64
CA TRP A 241 -13.66 23.88 22.33
C TRP A 241 -14.51 24.11 23.59
N GLN A 242 -14.46 23.20 24.55
CA GLN A 242 -15.30 23.31 25.76
C GLN A 242 -14.84 24.44 26.68
N THR A 243 -13.53 24.59 26.88
CA THR A 243 -12.97 25.59 27.79
C THR A 243 -12.83 26.96 27.12
N GLY A 244 -12.26 27.00 25.92
CA GLY A 244 -12.01 28.25 25.20
C GLY A 244 -13.29 28.85 24.65
N ASP A 245 -13.95 28.12 23.75
CA ASP A 245 -15.09 28.66 23.00
C ASP A 245 -16.34 28.77 23.89
N ARG A 246 -16.81 27.62 24.39
CA ARG A 246 -18.08 27.58 25.14
C ARG A 246 -17.98 28.19 26.54
N GLY A 247 -16.83 28.04 27.18
CA GLY A 247 -16.59 28.53 28.54
C GLY A 247 -16.26 30.03 28.58
N ILE A 248 -15.18 30.43 27.90
CA ILE A 248 -14.66 31.80 27.98
C ILE A 248 -15.40 32.73 27.02
N ILE A 249 -15.58 32.36 25.75
CA ILE A 249 -16.18 33.26 24.77
C ILE A 249 -17.70 33.37 25.00
N ASP A 250 -18.41 32.26 24.91
CA ASP A 250 -19.87 32.27 25.04
C ASP A 250 -20.33 32.54 26.48
N GLY A 251 -19.68 31.90 27.45
CA GLY A 251 -20.07 31.98 28.86
C GLY A 251 -19.69 33.31 29.51
N LEU A 252 -18.39 33.63 29.51
CA LEU A 252 -17.86 34.78 30.23
C LEU A 252 -18.03 36.10 29.45
N LEU A 253 -17.63 36.14 28.18
CA LEU A 253 -17.64 37.38 27.41
C LEU A 253 -19.04 37.75 26.92
N ILE A 254 -19.75 36.84 26.26
CA ILE A 254 -21.07 37.13 25.66
C ILE A 254 -22.16 37.13 26.73
N ASN A 255 -22.41 35.99 27.37
CA ASN A 255 -23.51 35.88 28.35
C ASN A 255 -23.23 36.67 29.63
N GLY A 256 -21.96 36.81 30.03
CA GLY A 256 -21.57 37.63 31.18
C GLY A 256 -21.85 39.12 30.94
N SER A 257 -21.44 39.66 29.78
CA SER A 257 -21.73 41.05 29.43
C SER A 257 -23.24 41.32 29.31
N ALA A 258 -23.99 40.40 28.68
CA ALA A 258 -25.45 40.50 28.59
C ALA A 258 -26.12 40.49 29.98
N ARG A 259 -25.64 39.66 30.92
CA ARG A 259 -26.15 39.63 32.31
C ARG A 259 -25.88 40.93 33.05
N VAL A 260 -24.70 41.52 32.87
CA VAL A 260 -24.34 42.81 33.49
C VAL A 260 -25.26 43.91 32.98
N VAL A 261 -25.46 44.00 31.66
CA VAL A 261 -26.40 44.98 31.06
C VAL A 261 -27.82 44.78 31.57
N GLY A 262 -28.29 43.52 31.63
CA GLY A 262 -29.60 43.19 32.19
C GLY A 262 -29.74 43.59 33.66
N TRP A 263 -28.69 43.38 34.48
CA TRP A 263 -28.69 43.76 35.90
C TRP A 263 -28.73 45.28 36.09
N VAL A 264 -27.92 46.01 35.32
CA VAL A 264 -27.91 47.49 35.32
C VAL A 264 -29.27 48.03 34.89
N SER A 265 -29.89 47.44 33.86
CA SER A 265 -31.24 47.81 33.41
C SER A 265 -32.31 47.54 34.49
N ALA A 266 -32.24 46.39 35.17
CA ALA A 266 -33.16 46.04 36.24
C ALA A 266 -33.05 46.99 37.45
N ILE A 267 -31.84 47.42 37.82
CA ILE A 267 -31.61 48.42 38.87
C ILE A 267 -32.14 49.79 38.43
N SER A 268 -31.80 50.20 37.22
CA SER A 268 -32.22 51.49 36.67
C SER A 268 -33.75 51.62 36.59
N ARG A 269 -34.46 50.52 36.33
CA ARG A 269 -35.93 50.49 36.32
C ARG A 269 -36.56 50.87 37.68
N HIS A 270 -35.88 50.63 38.80
CA HIS A 270 -36.40 50.99 40.13
C HIS A 270 -36.17 52.47 40.48
N LEU A 271 -35.33 53.19 39.73
CA LEU A 271 -35.16 54.65 39.89
C LEU A 271 -36.36 55.42 39.36
N GLN A 272 -37.18 54.83 38.48
CA GLN A 272 -38.39 55.42 37.96
C GLN A 272 -39.61 54.84 38.73
N SER A 273 -39.94 55.45 39.87
CA SER A 273 -41.01 54.99 40.77
C SER A 273 -42.44 55.31 40.29
N GLY A 274 -42.58 56.07 39.20
CA GLY A 274 -43.87 56.44 38.62
C GLY A 274 -44.70 57.43 39.47
N PHE A 275 -44.17 57.93 40.59
CA PHE A 275 -44.78 59.02 41.34
C PHE A 275 -44.42 60.36 40.68
N ILE A 276 -45.45 61.05 40.16
CA ILE A 276 -45.43 62.48 39.82
C ILE A 276 -46.00 63.23 41.02
#